data_AF-A0A7X0TUZ2-F1
#
_entry.id   AF-A0A7X0TUZ2-F1
#
_cell.length_a   1.000
_cell.length_b   1.000
_cell.length_c   1.000
_cell.angle_alpha   90.00
_cell.angle_beta   90.00
_cell.angle_gamma   90.00
#
_symmetry.space_group_name_H-M   'P 1'
#
loop_
_entity.id
_entity.type
_entity.pdbx_description
1 polymer ?
#
loop_
_entity_poly.entity_id
_entity_poly.type
_entity_poly.pdbx_seq_one_letter_code
_entity_poly.pdbx_strand_id
1 'polypeptide(L)'
;MLTELLPNKGQKQLKQTEGLQNRVWDDVMQRTKPGILIYPIFWLIIAYGSGFYKSHFILTWTLEFVFILASFWRFFQFKYLEHWQTSCPTIWAAGLLISVVTHSLGWGIMFGYSTFIDNTAFSFFMGFSSSGIAAGGTNSFAPKRILATSFIITFTLPPLIAAIIAGDQWVMASLISVFIVYTLNLAKQQNREYWRSLTNEVILEKHSRTDALTSLKNRRFSTKSFMNYVNYLHVTKNTSLY
;
A
#
# COMPACT_ATOMS: atom_id res chain seq x y z
N MET A 1 -27.95 -6.05 11.22
CA MET A 1 -29.13 -6.85 11.55
C MET A 1 -28.93 -8.37 11.35
N LEU A 2 -28.02 -8.83 10.46
CA LEU A 2 -27.72 -10.27 10.30
C LEU A 2 -26.76 -10.87 11.36
N THR A 3 -26.12 -10.04 12.17
CA THR A 3 -25.09 -10.47 13.14
C THR A 3 -25.66 -11.15 14.38
N GLU A 4 -26.92 -10.90 14.76
CA GLU A 4 -27.53 -11.43 15.99
C GLU A 4 -27.99 -12.89 15.90
N LEU A 5 -28.18 -13.44 14.70
CA LEU A 5 -28.70 -14.80 14.49
C LEU A 5 -27.62 -15.89 14.40
N LEU A 6 -26.34 -15.52 14.48
CA LEU A 6 -25.25 -16.49 14.40
C LEU A 6 -24.91 -17.06 15.79
N PRO A 7 -24.72 -18.38 15.92
CA PRO A 7 -24.25 -18.98 17.17
C PRO A 7 -22.95 -18.31 17.64
N ASN A 8 -22.78 -18.20 18.95
CA ASN A 8 -21.71 -17.42 19.63
C ASN A 8 -20.27 -17.69 19.08
N LYS A 9 -20.01 -18.89 18.53
CA LYS A 9 -18.76 -19.23 17.82
C LYS A 9 -18.59 -18.49 16.48
N GLY A 10 -19.65 -18.35 15.68
CA GLY A 10 -19.64 -17.65 14.39
C GLY A 10 -19.43 -16.14 14.54
N GLN A 11 -20.04 -15.53 15.54
CA GLN A 11 -19.84 -14.10 15.85
C GLN A 11 -18.39 -13.78 16.26
N LYS A 12 -17.74 -14.67 17.04
CA LYS A 12 -16.32 -14.51 17.40
C LYS A 12 -15.38 -14.64 16.21
N GLN A 13 -15.63 -15.61 15.33
CA GLN A 13 -14.84 -15.76 14.09
C GLN A 13 -14.98 -14.54 13.18
N LEU A 14 -16.20 -14.03 13.01
CA LEU A 14 -16.46 -12.81 12.21
C LEU A 14 -15.75 -11.59 12.78
N LYS A 15 -15.86 -11.32 14.09
CA LYS A 15 -15.14 -10.20 14.73
C LYS A 15 -13.62 -10.34 14.62
N GLN A 16 -13.10 -11.57 14.71
CA GLN A 16 -11.68 -11.82 14.56
C GLN A 16 -11.21 -11.59 13.11
N THR A 17 -12.03 -11.95 12.11
CA THR A 17 -11.74 -11.67 10.70
C THR A 17 -11.82 -10.18 10.36
N GLU A 18 -12.78 -9.44 10.94
CA GLU A 18 -12.88 -7.99 10.76
C GLU A 18 -11.68 -7.25 11.36
N GLY A 19 -11.26 -7.62 12.58
CA GLY A 19 -10.05 -7.06 13.20
C GLY A 19 -8.78 -7.34 12.39
N LEU A 20 -8.69 -8.53 11.79
CA LEU A 20 -7.58 -8.88 10.92
C LEU A 20 -7.57 -8.04 9.63
N GLN A 21 -8.73 -7.86 8.98
CA GLN A 21 -8.81 -7.04 7.77
C GLN A 21 -8.43 -5.59 8.04
N ASN A 22 -8.84 -5.03 9.19
CA ASN A 22 -8.49 -3.68 9.56
C ASN A 22 -6.98 -3.50 9.72
N ARG A 23 -6.36 -4.45 10.43
CA ARG A 23 -4.92 -4.50 10.60
C ARG A 23 -4.16 -4.55 9.26
N VAL A 24 -4.65 -5.31 8.28
CA VAL A 24 -4.01 -5.35 6.94
C VAL A 24 -4.07 -3.99 6.25
N TRP A 25 -5.18 -3.26 6.37
CA TRP A 25 -5.29 -1.93 5.78
C TRP A 25 -4.39 -0.92 6.49
N ASP A 26 -4.29 -0.98 7.81
CA ASP A 26 -3.36 -0.17 8.59
C ASP A 26 -1.91 -0.42 8.15
N ASP A 27 -1.53 -1.70 8.00
CA ASP A 27 -0.19 -2.08 7.53
C ASP A 27 0.09 -1.55 6.11
N VAL A 28 -0.87 -1.67 5.19
CA VAL A 28 -0.75 -1.09 3.84
C VAL A 28 -0.56 0.42 3.92
N MET A 29 -1.30 1.09 4.80
CA MET A 29 -1.22 2.54 4.92
C MET A 29 0.09 3.02 5.51
N GLN A 30 0.59 2.36 6.54
CA GLN A 30 1.89 2.68 7.11
C GLN A 30 3.03 2.44 6.11
N ARG A 31 2.96 1.34 5.34
CA ARG A 31 3.97 1.02 4.32
C ARG A 31 3.97 1.99 3.14
N THR A 32 2.81 2.53 2.78
CA THR A 32 2.66 3.40 1.61
C THR A 32 2.79 4.89 1.94
N LYS A 33 2.85 5.25 3.23
CA LYS A 33 3.01 6.62 3.73
C LYS A 33 4.22 7.37 3.11
N PRO A 34 5.43 6.78 3.00
CA PRO A 34 6.54 7.45 2.33
C PRO A 34 6.23 7.79 0.87
N GLY A 35 5.44 6.95 0.20
CA GLY A 35 5.03 7.10 -1.20
C GLY A 35 4.12 8.30 -1.47
N ILE A 36 3.59 8.98 -0.44
CA ILE A 36 2.76 10.18 -0.62
C ILE A 36 3.55 11.30 -1.31
N LEU A 37 4.82 11.51 -0.93
CA LEU A 37 5.60 12.64 -1.45
C LEU A 37 6.64 12.24 -2.51
N ILE A 38 6.92 10.93 -2.66
CA ILE A 38 7.96 10.46 -3.59
C ILE A 38 7.69 10.90 -5.04
N TYR A 39 6.46 10.75 -5.53
CA TYR A 39 6.13 11.06 -6.92
C TYR A 39 6.36 12.52 -7.31
N PRO A 40 5.77 13.53 -6.65
CA PRO A 40 6.01 14.94 -7.00
C PRO A 40 7.48 15.35 -6.79
N ILE A 41 8.12 14.90 -5.70
CA ILE A 41 9.53 15.23 -5.44
C ILE A 41 10.43 14.67 -6.54
N PHE A 42 10.30 13.39 -6.87
CA PHE A 42 11.15 12.77 -7.89
C PHE A 42 10.84 13.33 -9.27
N TRP A 43 9.56 13.61 -9.59
CA TRP A 43 9.20 14.23 -10.86
C TRP A 43 9.90 15.59 -11.04
N LEU A 44 9.88 16.45 -10.03
CA LEU A 44 10.60 17.73 -10.07
C LEU A 44 12.12 17.53 -10.23
N ILE A 45 12.72 16.62 -9.46
CA ILE A 45 14.16 16.32 -9.58
C ILE A 45 14.51 15.90 -11.01
N ILE A 46 13.73 15.00 -11.61
CA ILE A 46 13.95 14.50 -12.96
C ILE A 46 13.71 15.60 -14.00
N ALA A 47 12.59 16.32 -13.90
CA ALA A 47 12.20 17.34 -14.88
C ALA A 47 13.22 18.49 -14.95
N TYR A 48 13.69 18.96 -13.79
CA TYR A 48 14.72 20.00 -13.72
C TYR A 48 16.11 19.45 -14.02
N GLY A 49 16.47 18.29 -13.45
CA GLY A 49 17.80 17.69 -13.61
C GLY A 49 18.13 17.26 -15.04
N SER A 50 17.13 16.89 -15.83
CA SER A 50 17.27 16.57 -17.26
C SER A 50 17.05 17.76 -18.20
N GLY A 51 16.64 18.91 -17.67
CA GLY A 51 16.20 20.06 -18.47
C GLY A 51 14.88 19.85 -19.23
N PHE A 52 14.16 18.75 -19.00
CA PHE A 52 12.90 18.41 -19.66
C PHE A 52 11.83 19.51 -19.56
N TYR A 53 11.79 20.23 -18.43
CA TYR A 53 10.84 21.33 -18.23
C TYR A 53 10.97 22.46 -19.27
N LYS A 54 12.16 22.64 -19.87
CA LYS A 54 12.41 23.68 -20.88
C LYS A 54 11.78 23.34 -22.21
N SER A 55 11.80 22.07 -22.61
CA SER A 55 11.25 21.61 -23.88
C SER A 55 9.77 21.23 -23.78
N HIS A 56 9.31 20.76 -22.61
CA HIS A 56 7.95 20.25 -22.43
C HIS A 56 7.28 20.88 -21.20
N PHE A 57 7.20 22.23 -21.19
CA PHE A 57 6.68 23.01 -20.06
C PHE A 57 5.26 22.60 -19.65
N ILE A 58 4.32 22.56 -20.60
CA ILE A 58 2.91 22.25 -20.32
C ILE A 58 2.76 20.85 -19.72
N LEU A 59 3.43 19.85 -20.32
CA LEU A 59 3.40 18.47 -19.85
C LEU A 59 3.98 18.33 -18.44
N THR A 60 5.09 19.02 -18.17
CA THR A 60 5.76 19.00 -16.87
C THR A 60 4.85 19.46 -15.75
N TRP A 61 4.21 20.62 -15.91
CA TRP A 61 3.35 21.19 -14.88
C TRP A 61 2.00 20.48 -14.78
N THR A 62 1.48 19.96 -15.89
CA THR A 62 0.24 19.16 -15.88
C THR A 62 0.43 17.90 -15.04
N LEU A 63 1.53 17.18 -15.27
CA LEU A 63 1.79 15.96 -14.52
C LEU A 63 2.13 16.23 -13.05
N GLU A 64 2.90 17.28 -12.78
CA GLU A 64 3.19 17.69 -11.40
C GLU A 64 1.89 18.01 -10.64
N PHE A 65 0.98 18.75 -11.27
CA PHE A 65 -0.33 19.04 -10.67
C PHE A 65 -1.13 17.76 -10.39
N VAL A 66 -1.13 16.79 -11.32
CA VAL A 66 -1.78 15.49 -11.13
C VAL A 66 -1.15 14.72 -9.96
N PHE A 67 0.18 14.68 -9.86
CA PHE A 67 0.86 14.01 -8.75
C PHE A 67 0.58 14.68 -7.41
N ILE A 68 0.61 16.01 -7.34
CA ILE A 68 0.25 16.78 -6.16
C ILE A 68 -1.20 16.46 -5.74
N LEU A 69 -2.16 16.50 -6.67
CA LEU A 69 -3.57 16.23 -6.36
C LEU A 69 -3.78 14.80 -5.84
N ALA A 70 -3.16 13.81 -6.49
CA ALA A 70 -3.23 12.42 -6.07
C ALA A 70 -2.54 12.21 -4.71
N SER A 71 -1.47 12.95 -4.41
CA SER A 71 -0.78 12.94 -3.11
C SER A 71 -1.60 13.58 -2.00
N PHE A 72 -2.27 14.71 -2.27
CA PHE A 72 -3.22 15.33 -1.35
C PHE A 72 -4.38 14.41 -1.04
N TRP A 73 -4.95 13.75 -2.05
CA TRP A 73 -6.00 12.76 -1.86
C TRP A 73 -5.53 11.62 -0.96
N ARG A 74 -4.34 11.07 -1.21
CA ARG A 74 -3.77 10.00 -0.37
C ARG A 74 -3.50 10.44 1.07
N PHE A 75 -3.02 11.67 1.26
CA PHE A 75 -2.86 12.26 2.59
C PHE A 75 -4.19 12.39 3.32
N PHE A 76 -5.24 12.82 2.62
CA PHE A 76 -6.60 12.88 3.17
C PHE A 76 -7.08 11.48 3.59
N GLN A 77 -6.92 10.47 2.74
CA GLN A 77 -7.27 9.09 3.06
C GLN A 77 -6.54 8.56 4.31
N PHE A 78 -5.28 8.93 4.49
CA PHE A 78 -4.50 8.56 5.68
C PHE A 78 -5.02 9.25 6.94
N LYS A 79 -5.32 10.56 6.86
CA LYS A 79 -5.79 11.34 8.01
C LYS A 79 -7.16 10.87 8.53
N TYR A 80 -8.03 10.42 7.62
CA TYR A 80 -9.39 9.98 7.95
C TYR A 80 -9.56 8.46 7.90
N LEU A 81 -8.45 7.71 8.00
CA LEU A 81 -8.41 6.24 7.88
C LEU A 81 -9.42 5.56 8.82
N GLU A 82 -9.30 5.79 10.13
CA GLU A 82 -10.15 5.13 11.14
C GLU A 82 -11.64 5.37 10.89
N HIS A 83 -12.03 6.60 10.56
CA HIS A 83 -13.43 6.96 10.36
C HIS A 83 -14.00 6.34 9.07
N TRP A 84 -13.31 6.51 7.95
CA TRP A 84 -13.83 6.10 6.64
C TRP A 84 -13.79 4.59 6.43
N GLN A 85 -12.77 3.94 6.98
CA GLN A 85 -12.64 2.49 6.89
C GLN A 85 -13.75 1.77 7.65
N THR A 86 -14.19 2.30 8.80
CA THR A 86 -15.32 1.70 9.54
C THR A 86 -16.67 2.00 8.91
N SER A 87 -16.86 3.19 8.36
CA SER A 87 -18.17 3.61 7.83
C SER A 87 -18.42 3.09 6.40
N CYS A 88 -17.41 3.15 5.53
CA CYS A 88 -17.54 2.84 4.09
C CYS A 88 -16.27 2.18 3.53
N PRO A 89 -15.92 0.94 3.95
CA PRO A 89 -14.66 0.29 3.59
C PRO A 89 -14.45 0.11 2.07
N THR A 90 -15.52 -0.17 1.33
CA THR A 90 -15.46 -0.37 -0.13
C THR A 90 -15.09 0.92 -0.87
N ILE A 91 -15.70 2.04 -0.49
CA ILE A 91 -15.46 3.35 -1.12
C ILE A 91 -14.03 3.79 -0.80
N TRP A 92 -13.62 3.63 0.46
CA TRP A 92 -12.26 3.96 0.88
C TRP A 92 -11.21 3.14 0.11
N ALA A 93 -11.42 1.81 0.01
CA ALA A 93 -10.51 0.92 -0.72
C ALA A 93 -10.47 1.24 -2.22
N ALA A 94 -11.62 1.54 -2.84
CA ALA A 94 -11.69 1.98 -4.23
C ALA A 94 -10.93 3.30 -4.45
N GLY A 95 -11.09 4.27 -3.55
CA GLY A 95 -10.36 5.53 -3.60
C GLY A 95 -8.84 5.33 -3.49
N LEU A 96 -8.39 4.37 -2.69
CA LEU A 96 -6.97 4.05 -2.56
C LEU A 96 -6.44 3.40 -3.85
N LEU A 97 -7.21 2.46 -4.43
CA LEU A 97 -6.88 1.86 -5.72
C LEU A 97 -6.78 2.91 -6.83
N ILE A 98 -7.73 3.85 -6.90
CA ILE A 98 -7.70 4.95 -7.86
C ILE A 98 -6.43 5.77 -7.68
N SER A 99 -6.09 6.16 -6.46
CA SER A 99 -4.84 6.89 -6.17
C SER A 99 -3.59 6.14 -6.62
N VAL A 100 -3.49 4.84 -6.32
CA VAL A 100 -2.40 3.96 -6.76
C VAL A 100 -2.28 3.96 -8.28
N VAL A 101 -3.41 3.73 -8.97
CA VAL A 101 -3.47 3.65 -10.43
C VAL A 101 -3.11 5.00 -11.05
N THR A 102 -3.60 6.13 -10.53
CA THR A 102 -3.28 7.47 -11.05
C THR A 102 -1.79 7.76 -10.97
N HIS A 103 -1.14 7.55 -9.81
CA HIS A 103 0.30 7.79 -9.66
C HIS A 103 1.11 6.87 -10.58
N SER A 104 0.82 5.57 -10.55
CA SER A 104 1.58 4.58 -11.33
C SER A 104 1.37 4.70 -12.83
N LEU A 105 0.16 4.96 -13.29
CA LEU A 105 -0.14 5.16 -14.70
C LEU A 105 0.51 6.44 -15.23
N GLY A 106 0.39 7.55 -14.49
CA GLY A 106 1.05 8.81 -14.87
C GLY A 106 2.56 8.64 -15.00
N TRP A 107 3.18 7.95 -14.04
CA TRP A 107 4.60 7.63 -14.09
C TRP A 107 4.96 6.70 -15.25
N GLY A 108 4.20 5.62 -15.44
CA GLY A 108 4.40 4.66 -16.51
C GLY A 108 4.29 5.31 -17.89
N ILE A 109 3.29 6.17 -18.11
CA ILE A 109 3.13 6.93 -19.35
C ILE A 109 4.37 7.78 -19.61
N MET A 110 4.90 8.50 -18.61
CA MET A 110 6.10 9.31 -18.81
C MET A 110 7.35 8.47 -19.06
N PHE A 111 7.45 7.31 -18.42
CA PHE A 111 8.55 6.39 -18.68
C PHE A 111 8.47 5.88 -20.13
N GLY A 112 7.29 5.51 -20.62
CA GLY A 112 7.10 5.18 -22.03
C GLY A 112 7.35 6.36 -22.96
N TYR A 113 6.94 7.56 -22.59
CA TYR A 113 7.18 8.76 -23.39
C TYR A 113 8.68 9.08 -23.53
N SER A 114 9.47 8.76 -22.51
CA SER A 114 10.93 8.94 -22.54
C SER A 114 11.64 8.13 -23.63
N THR A 115 10.98 7.15 -24.24
CA THR A 115 11.54 6.34 -25.32
C THR A 115 11.43 7.02 -26.68
N PHE A 116 10.57 8.02 -26.81
CA PHE A 116 10.32 8.76 -28.06
C PHE A 116 11.02 10.12 -28.10
N ILE A 117 11.56 10.58 -26.98
CA ILE A 117 12.24 11.87 -26.89
C ILE A 117 13.74 11.68 -26.98
N ASP A 118 14.37 12.51 -27.81
CA ASP A 118 15.82 12.66 -27.85
C ASP A 118 16.33 13.49 -26.64
N ASN A 119 16.23 12.91 -25.45
CA ASN A 119 16.78 13.46 -24.21
C ASN A 119 17.30 12.30 -23.35
N THR A 120 18.55 11.93 -23.60
CA THR A 120 19.21 10.80 -22.94
C THR A 120 19.25 10.92 -21.41
N ALA A 121 19.41 12.14 -20.87
CA ALA A 121 19.38 12.39 -19.43
C ALA A 121 17.99 12.10 -18.84
N PHE A 122 16.91 12.53 -19.52
CA PHE A 122 15.54 12.26 -19.10
C PHE A 122 15.25 10.75 -19.11
N SER A 123 15.57 10.05 -20.20
CA SER A 123 15.34 8.60 -20.32
C SER A 123 16.14 7.82 -19.27
N PHE A 124 17.40 8.21 -19.02
CA PHE A 124 18.22 7.61 -17.97
C PHE A 124 17.61 7.79 -16.57
N PHE A 125 17.27 9.04 -16.19
CA PHE A 125 16.70 9.31 -14.88
C PHE A 125 15.32 8.67 -14.69
N MET A 126 14.49 8.64 -15.74
CA MET A 126 13.20 7.93 -15.73
C MET A 126 13.40 6.43 -15.52
N GLY A 127 14.30 5.77 -16.26
CA GLY A 127 14.57 4.34 -16.08
C GLY A 127 15.13 4.01 -14.70
N PHE A 128 16.13 4.78 -14.24
CA PHE A 128 16.77 4.59 -12.94
C PHE A 128 15.77 4.73 -11.78
N SER A 129 15.05 5.85 -11.72
CA SER A 129 14.05 6.09 -10.67
C SER A 129 12.90 5.09 -10.73
N SER A 130 12.50 4.66 -11.93
CA SER A 130 11.42 3.69 -12.11
C SER A 130 11.76 2.32 -11.50
N SER A 131 13.02 1.90 -11.56
CA SER A 131 13.47 0.66 -10.91
C SER A 131 13.26 0.70 -9.39
N GLY A 132 13.61 1.81 -8.75
CA GLY A 132 13.44 2.02 -7.31
C GLY A 132 11.97 2.14 -6.90
N ILE A 133 11.17 2.90 -7.65
CA ILE A 133 9.73 3.06 -7.40
C ILE A 133 8.99 1.74 -7.58
N ALA A 134 9.32 0.96 -8.62
CA ALA A 134 8.71 -0.35 -8.83
C ALA A 134 9.02 -1.30 -7.67
N ALA A 135 10.28 -1.42 -7.24
CA ALA A 135 10.67 -2.26 -6.12
C ALA A 135 9.98 -1.83 -4.80
N GLY A 136 10.01 -0.53 -4.50
CA GLY A 136 9.38 0.03 -3.30
C GLY A 136 7.86 -0.11 -3.31
N GLY A 137 7.22 0.17 -4.44
CA GLY A 137 5.76 0.07 -4.62
C GLY A 137 5.27 -1.37 -4.49
N THR A 138 5.93 -2.32 -5.16
CA THR A 138 5.57 -3.75 -5.06
C THR A 138 5.57 -4.24 -3.61
N ASN A 139 6.62 -3.92 -2.85
CA ASN A 139 6.71 -4.30 -1.43
C ASN A 139 5.67 -3.58 -0.56
N SER A 140 5.42 -2.29 -0.83
CA SER A 140 4.48 -1.48 -0.06
C SER A 140 3.04 -1.97 -0.19
N PHE A 141 2.64 -2.39 -1.39
CA PHE A 141 1.30 -2.90 -1.67
C PHE A 141 1.17 -4.42 -1.48
N ALA A 142 2.27 -5.14 -1.20
CA ALA A 142 2.29 -6.59 -1.07
C ALA A 142 1.20 -7.19 -0.15
N PRO A 143 0.77 -6.58 0.98
CA PRO A 143 -0.31 -7.16 1.80
C PRO A 143 -1.64 -7.34 1.05
N LYS A 144 -1.91 -6.51 0.04
CA LYS A 144 -3.13 -6.57 -0.80
C LYS A 144 -2.74 -6.79 -2.25
N ARG A 145 -2.85 -8.04 -2.70
CA ARG A 145 -2.46 -8.47 -4.06
C ARG A 145 -3.09 -7.64 -5.19
N ILE A 146 -4.35 -7.23 -5.06
CA ILE A 146 -5.02 -6.40 -6.06
C ILE A 146 -4.28 -5.07 -6.24
N LEU A 147 -3.95 -4.38 -5.14
CA LEU A 147 -3.20 -3.12 -5.21
C LEU A 147 -1.81 -3.32 -5.82
N ALA A 148 -1.09 -4.36 -5.41
CA ALA A 148 0.25 -4.65 -5.93
C ALA A 148 0.23 -4.98 -7.43
N THR A 149 -0.70 -5.84 -7.87
CA THR A 149 -0.84 -6.18 -9.29
C THR A 149 -1.26 -4.98 -10.11
N SER A 150 -2.28 -4.22 -9.66
CA SER A 150 -2.72 -3.01 -10.36
C SER A 150 -1.57 -2.03 -10.52
N PHE A 151 -0.85 -1.73 -9.43
CA PHE A 151 0.34 -0.88 -9.45
C PHE A 151 1.37 -1.34 -10.49
N ILE A 152 1.77 -2.62 -10.45
CA ILE A 152 2.77 -3.16 -11.39
C ILE A 152 2.29 -2.96 -12.82
N ILE A 153 1.08 -3.42 -13.14
CA ILE A 153 0.56 -3.36 -14.51
C ILE A 153 0.48 -1.92 -15.02
N THR A 154 -0.11 -1.00 -14.26
CA THR A 154 -0.26 0.40 -14.71
C THR A 154 1.08 1.13 -14.78
N PHE A 155 2.07 0.72 -13.98
CA PHE A 155 3.42 1.28 -14.01
C PHE A 155 4.26 0.80 -15.19
N THR A 156 4.21 -0.49 -15.52
CA THR A 156 5.14 -1.12 -16.48
C THR A 156 4.54 -1.37 -17.86
N LEU A 157 3.21 -1.46 -17.97
CA LEU A 157 2.57 -1.73 -19.26
C LEU A 157 2.73 -0.56 -20.25
N PRO A 158 2.58 0.72 -19.87
CA PRO A 158 2.81 1.83 -20.80
C PRO A 158 4.22 1.86 -21.41
N PRO A 159 5.34 1.74 -20.66
CA PRO A 159 6.66 1.73 -21.27
C PRO A 159 6.94 0.47 -22.11
N LEU A 160 6.31 -0.67 -21.79
CA LEU A 160 6.36 -1.85 -22.67
C LEU A 160 5.70 -1.57 -24.02
N ILE A 161 4.49 -1.02 -24.01
CA ILE A 161 3.76 -0.68 -25.24
C ILE A 161 4.56 0.35 -26.04
N ALA A 162 5.09 1.38 -25.40
CA ALA A 162 5.94 2.40 -26.03
C ALA A 162 7.17 1.78 -26.71
N ALA A 163 7.88 0.87 -26.02
CA ALA A 163 9.04 0.16 -26.57
C ALA A 163 8.70 -0.65 -27.83
N ILE A 164 7.56 -1.33 -27.83
CA ILE A 164 7.09 -2.12 -29.00
C ILE A 164 6.73 -1.19 -30.15
N ILE A 165 6.02 -0.08 -29.89
CA ILE A 165 5.60 0.88 -30.91
C ILE A 165 6.81 1.59 -31.54
N ALA A 166 7.85 1.90 -30.76
CA ALA A 166 9.08 2.52 -31.27
C ALA A 166 9.78 1.64 -32.34
N GLY A 167 9.61 0.31 -32.27
CA GLY A 167 10.05 -0.61 -33.32
C GLY A 167 11.56 -0.89 -33.37
N ASP A 168 12.38 -0.09 -32.71
CA ASP A 168 13.84 -0.28 -32.58
C ASP A 168 14.27 -0.64 -31.14
N GLN A 169 13.37 -0.54 -30.16
CA GLN A 169 13.64 -0.78 -28.73
C GLN A 169 13.33 -2.22 -28.26
N TRP A 170 13.58 -3.24 -29.09
CA TRP A 170 13.25 -4.64 -28.77
C TRP A 170 13.89 -5.15 -27.48
N VAL A 171 15.16 -4.78 -27.23
CA VAL A 171 15.87 -5.17 -26.01
C VAL A 171 15.15 -4.63 -24.77
N MET A 172 14.75 -3.35 -24.80
CA MET A 172 14.01 -2.74 -23.69
C MET A 172 12.63 -3.38 -23.51
N ALA A 173 11.90 -3.67 -24.60
CA ALA A 173 10.62 -4.37 -24.54
C ALA A 173 10.77 -5.76 -23.89
N SER A 174 11.81 -6.53 -24.27
CA SER A 174 12.10 -7.82 -23.66
C SER A 174 12.45 -7.70 -22.18
N LEU A 175 13.29 -6.73 -21.79
CA LEU A 175 13.65 -6.49 -20.39
C LEU A 175 12.45 -6.10 -19.54
N ILE A 176 11.60 -5.19 -20.01
CA ILE A 176 10.38 -4.79 -19.31
C ILE A 176 9.43 -6.00 -19.18
N SER A 177 9.30 -6.82 -20.22
CA SER A 177 8.46 -8.02 -20.18
C SER A 177 8.92 -9.01 -19.10
N VAL A 178 10.22 -9.31 -19.06
CA VAL A 178 10.81 -10.15 -18.02
C VAL A 178 10.62 -9.52 -16.63
N PHE A 179 10.81 -8.21 -16.52
CA PHE A 179 10.63 -7.46 -15.28
C PHE A 179 9.18 -7.53 -14.76
N ILE A 180 8.18 -7.45 -15.65
CA ILE A 180 6.75 -7.61 -15.30
C ILE A 180 6.49 -9.00 -14.71
N VAL A 181 6.92 -10.05 -15.41
CA VAL A 181 6.73 -11.43 -14.95
C VAL A 181 7.41 -11.64 -13.60
N TYR A 182 8.64 -11.15 -13.45
CA TYR A 182 9.39 -11.23 -12.21
C TYR A 182 8.67 -10.49 -11.07
N THR A 183 8.30 -9.23 -11.25
CA THR A 183 7.69 -8.40 -10.19
C THR A 183 6.30 -8.89 -9.80
N LEU A 184 5.50 -9.43 -10.73
CA LEU A 184 4.21 -10.06 -10.41
C LEU A 184 4.38 -11.32 -9.54
N ASN A 185 5.40 -12.13 -9.85
CA ASN A 185 5.74 -13.31 -9.03
C ASN A 185 6.26 -12.90 -7.66
N LEU A 186 7.12 -11.88 -7.60
CA LEU A 186 7.63 -11.30 -6.37
C LEU A 186 6.49 -10.77 -5.49
N ALA A 187 5.54 -10.02 -6.06
CA ALA A 187 4.35 -9.53 -5.35
C ALA A 187 3.52 -10.69 -4.77
N LYS A 188 3.33 -11.77 -5.54
CA LYS A 188 2.62 -12.97 -5.08
C LYS A 188 3.38 -13.68 -3.95
N GLN A 189 4.70 -13.72 -3.99
CA GLN A 189 5.52 -14.29 -2.93
C GLN A 189 5.45 -13.44 -1.66
N GLN A 190 5.68 -12.13 -1.76
CA GLN A 190 5.63 -11.21 -0.63
C GLN A 190 4.25 -11.17 0.03
N ASN A 191 3.18 -11.26 -0.75
CA ASN A 191 1.82 -11.40 -0.22
C ASN A 191 1.67 -12.68 0.63
N ARG A 192 2.15 -13.83 0.12
CA ARG A 192 2.10 -15.11 0.85
C ARG A 192 2.92 -15.06 2.14
N GLU A 193 4.12 -14.48 2.08
CA GLU A 193 4.99 -14.30 3.25
C GLU A 193 4.36 -13.37 4.29
N TYR A 194 3.73 -12.28 3.86
CA TYR A 194 2.98 -11.38 4.72
C TYR A 194 1.87 -12.13 5.47
N TRP A 195 1.00 -12.85 4.76
CA TRP A 195 -0.11 -13.60 5.37
C TRP A 195 0.37 -14.73 6.28
N ARG A 196 1.44 -15.43 5.90
CA ARG A 196 2.08 -16.44 6.77
C ARG A 196 2.56 -15.81 8.07
N SER A 197 3.25 -14.67 7.99
CA SER A 197 3.78 -13.96 9.16
C SER A 197 2.66 -13.48 10.07
N LEU A 198 1.61 -12.87 9.49
CA LEU A 198 0.45 -12.39 10.23
C LEU A 198 -0.30 -13.55 10.93
N THR A 199 -0.45 -14.68 10.24
CA THR A 199 -1.10 -15.87 10.81
C THR A 199 -0.30 -16.44 11.97
N ASN A 200 1.03 -16.57 11.79
CA ASN A 200 1.93 -17.03 12.85
C ASN A 200 1.87 -16.11 14.07
N GLU A 201 1.81 -14.80 13.87
CA GLU A 201 1.69 -13.84 14.96
C GLU A 201 0.38 -14.02 15.75
N VAL A 202 -0.75 -14.16 15.06
CA VAL A 202 -2.05 -14.41 15.70
C VAL A 202 -2.06 -15.73 16.48
N ILE A 203 -1.43 -16.78 15.94
CA ILE A 203 -1.29 -18.09 16.61
C ILE A 203 -0.39 -17.95 17.85
N LEU A 204 0.74 -17.27 17.73
CA LEU A 204 1.67 -17.03 18.83
C LEU A 204 1.04 -16.17 19.92
N GLU A 205 0.25 -15.15 19.56
CA GLU A 205 -0.48 -14.34 20.52
C GLU A 205 -1.51 -15.18 21.29
N LYS A 206 -2.20 -16.10 20.60
CA LYS A 206 -3.13 -17.04 21.24
C LYS A 206 -2.40 -17.97 22.20
N HIS A 207 -1.31 -18.61 21.77
CA HIS A 207 -0.50 -19.48 22.62
C HIS A 207 0.16 -18.72 23.77
N SER A 208 0.57 -17.48 23.57
CA SER A 208 1.10 -16.61 24.62
C SER A 208 0.04 -16.18 25.64
N ARG A 209 -1.25 -16.42 25.39
CA ARG A 209 -2.34 -16.11 26.33
C ARG A 209 -2.88 -17.35 27.03
N THR A 210 -2.61 -18.54 26.51
CA THR A 210 -3.10 -19.81 27.05
C THR A 210 -1.95 -20.64 27.60
N ASP A 211 -2.18 -21.28 28.74
CA ASP A 211 -1.28 -22.30 29.27
C ASP A 211 -1.32 -23.55 28.35
N ALA A 212 -0.14 -24.10 28.04
CA ALA A 212 -0.01 -25.17 27.05
C ALA A 212 -0.62 -26.50 27.51
N LEU A 213 -0.66 -26.76 28.83
CA LEU A 213 -1.14 -28.02 29.40
C LEU A 213 -2.65 -28.01 29.63
N THR A 214 -3.19 -26.86 30.05
CA THR A 214 -4.59 -26.77 30.47
C THR A 214 -5.50 -26.08 29.46
N SER A 215 -4.94 -25.44 28.42
CA SER A 215 -5.65 -24.53 27.52
C SER A 215 -6.38 -23.37 28.23
N LEU A 216 -6.15 -23.19 29.54
CA LEU A 216 -6.69 -22.08 30.32
C LEU A 216 -5.86 -20.82 30.09
N LYS A 217 -6.40 -19.65 30.45
CA LYS A 217 -5.64 -18.39 30.37
C LYS A 217 -4.42 -18.47 31.27
N ASN A 218 -3.24 -18.18 30.72
CA ASN A 218 -2.02 -18.23 31.50
C ASN A 218 -1.96 -17.11 32.55
N ARG A 219 -1.11 -17.31 33.56
CA ARG A 219 -0.98 -16.39 34.69
C ARG A 219 -0.73 -14.95 34.24
N ARG A 220 0.15 -14.74 33.25
CA ARG A 220 0.49 -13.42 32.73
C ARG A 220 -0.73 -12.69 32.17
N PHE A 221 -1.56 -13.38 31.40
CA PHE A 221 -2.78 -12.79 30.83
C PHE A 221 -3.81 -12.49 31.91
N SER A 222 -3.98 -13.40 32.88
CA SER A 222 -4.91 -13.22 34.01
C SER A 222 -4.49 -12.05 34.89
N THR A 223 -3.20 -11.92 35.23
CA THR A 223 -2.67 -10.79 36.02
C THR A 223 -2.85 -9.46 35.27
N LYS A 224 -2.56 -9.40 33.97
CA LYS A 224 -2.77 -8.17 33.18
C LYS A 224 -4.24 -7.76 33.15
N SER A 225 -5.15 -8.73 32.96
CA SER A 225 -6.59 -8.47 32.96
C SER A 225 -7.08 -7.97 34.32
N PHE A 226 -6.58 -8.57 35.41
CA PHE A 226 -6.89 -8.13 36.77
C PHE A 226 -6.40 -6.71 37.05
N MET A 227 -5.15 -6.38 36.69
CA MET A 227 -4.61 -5.02 36.87
C MET A 227 -5.40 -3.96 36.07
N ASN A 228 -5.79 -4.26 34.83
CA ASN A 228 -6.63 -3.36 34.04
C ASN A 228 -7.99 -3.11 34.69
N TYR A 229 -8.60 -4.15 35.26
CA TYR A 229 -9.88 -4.03 35.97
C TYR A 229 -9.75 -3.19 37.25
N VAL A 230 -8.68 -3.40 38.03
CA VAL A 230 -8.40 -2.59 39.23
C VAL A 230 -8.19 -1.12 38.86
N ASN A 231 -7.40 -0.83 37.81
CA ASN A 231 -7.20 0.55 37.34
C ASN A 231 -8.50 1.20 36.87
N TYR A 232 -9.36 0.47 36.16
CA TYR A 232 -10.66 0.98 35.75
C TYR A 232 -11.53 1.39 36.95
N LEU A 233 -11.57 0.57 38.00
CA LEU A 233 -12.30 0.89 39.24
C LEU A 233 -11.75 2.10 39.99
N HIS A 234 -10.43 2.31 39.97
CA HIS A 234 -9.83 3.50 40.56
C HIS A 234 -10.18 4.78 39.78
N VAL A 235 -10.18 4.71 38.44
CA VAL A 235 -10.55 5.85 37.59
C VAL A 235 -12.01 6.24 37.82
N THR A 236 -12.94 5.28 37.86
CA THR A 236 -14.37 5.57 38.00
C THR A 236 -14.76 6.07 39.40
N LYS A 237 -14.10 5.61 40.47
CA LYS A 237 -14.33 6.11 41.83
C LYS A 237 -13.87 7.56 42.03
N ASN A 238 -12.80 7.98 41.34
CA ASN A 238 -12.31 9.34 41.45
C ASN A 238 -13.13 10.35 40.62
N THR A 239 -13.78 9.92 39.54
CA THR A 239 -14.68 10.78 38.75
C THR A 239 -16.09 10.91 39.34
N SER A 240 -16.52 10.04 40.26
CA SER A 240 -17.83 10.16 40.93
C SER A 240 -17.83 11.06 42.17
N LEU A 241 -16.71 11.69 42.50
CA LEU A 241 -16.54 12.60 43.65
C LEU A 241 -16.49 14.08 43.24
N TYR A 242 -16.80 14.39 41.98
CA TYR A 242 -16.97 15.73 41.41
C TYR A 242 -18.31 15.82 40.69
#